data_AF-A0A7C5TN61-F1
#
_entry.id   AF-A0A7C5TN61-F1
#
_cell.length_a   1.000
_cell.length_b   1.000
_cell.length_c   1.000
_cell.angle_alpha   90.00
_cell.angle_beta   90.00
_cell.angle_gamma   90.00
#
_symmetry.space_group_name_H-M   'P 1'
#
loop_
_entity.id
_entity.type
_entity.pdbx_description
1 polymer ?
#
loop_
_entity_poly.entity_id
_entity_poly.type
_entity_poly.pdbx_seq_one_letter_code
_entity_poly.pdbx_strand_id
1 'polypeptide(L)'
;MGFSLVALALLTLTAGSWFFYTLTIQVNNNVQILQYNFTIVNVTPTSLVFKLTIYNSSNGMSLTFEKAVPLSEPAPFPYNGSAFGVSNVSYVGSAGNYTIYRGVFGLNGLKVPVTLYFRDGILMNYTGSYEGVKVDAQLQALQVVPTKASGPEPGALIIVLVMVAAIAIGAAVLIKIGKI
;
A
#
# COMPACT_ATOMS: atom_id res chain seq x y z
N MET A 1 13.06 -2.89 18.54
CA MET A 1 11.99 -2.36 17.68
C MET A 1 12.05 -3.12 16.37
N GLY A 2 11.29 -4.21 16.26
CA GLY A 2 11.24 -5.02 15.03
C GLY A 2 10.20 -4.42 14.10
N PHE A 3 10.62 -3.78 13.01
CA PHE A 3 9.70 -3.41 11.95
C PHE A 3 9.16 -4.70 11.31
N SER A 4 7.85 -4.94 11.43
CA SER A 4 7.19 -6.04 10.72
C SER A 4 7.47 -5.91 9.22
N LEU A 5 7.77 -7.02 8.52
CA LEU A 5 7.96 -7.06 7.06
C LEU A 5 6.77 -6.44 6.30
N VAL A 6 5.56 -6.46 6.89
CA VAL A 6 4.35 -5.83 6.34
C VAL A 6 4.46 -4.30 6.36
N ALA A 7 5.13 -3.71 7.35
CA ALA A 7 5.40 -2.27 7.38
C ALA A 7 6.39 -1.84 6.29
N LEU A 8 7.41 -2.67 5.98
CA LEU A 8 8.38 -2.39 4.91
C LEU A 8 7.77 -2.43 3.50
N ALA A 9 6.75 -3.25 3.26
CA ALA A 9 6.13 -3.32 1.95
C ALA A 9 5.19 -2.12 1.69
N LEU A 10 4.45 -1.68 2.72
CA LEU A 10 3.66 -0.44 2.69
C LEU A 10 4.53 0.83 2.55
N LEU A 11 5.78 0.78 3.02
CA LEU A 11 6.80 1.85 2.89
C LEU A 11 7.27 2.10 1.43
N THR A 12 6.83 1.31 0.45
CA THR A 12 7.15 1.55 -0.98
C THR A 12 6.03 2.29 -1.73
N LEU A 13 4.87 2.49 -1.11
CA LEU A 13 3.78 3.24 -1.73
C LEU A 13 4.13 4.72 -1.77
N THR A 14 3.92 5.33 -2.92
CA THR A 14 4.18 6.76 -3.14
C THR A 14 2.93 7.44 -3.71
N ALA A 15 2.84 8.75 -3.49
CA ALA A 15 1.81 9.58 -4.11
C ALA A 15 1.80 9.38 -5.64
N GLY A 16 0.61 9.18 -6.19
CA GLY A 16 0.40 8.86 -7.61
C GLY A 16 0.33 7.36 -7.93
N SER A 17 0.68 6.48 -7.00
CA SER A 17 0.44 5.04 -7.16
C SER A 17 -1.07 4.74 -7.18
N TRP A 18 -1.50 3.76 -7.97
CA TRP A 18 -2.91 3.38 -8.03
C TRP A 18 -3.13 1.87 -8.18
N PHE A 19 -4.31 1.42 -7.74
CA PHE A 19 -4.72 0.02 -7.70
C PHE A 19 -6.17 -0.10 -8.14
N PHE A 20 -6.42 -0.98 -9.10
CA PHE A 20 -7.73 -1.24 -9.65
C PHE A 20 -8.17 -2.66 -9.30
N TYR A 21 -9.30 -2.77 -8.61
CA TYR A 21 -9.89 -4.04 -8.19
C TYR A 21 -11.29 -4.19 -8.75
N THR A 22 -11.67 -5.46 -8.93
CA THR A 22 -13.06 -5.84 -9.18
C THR A 22 -13.53 -6.66 -7.99
N LEU A 23 -14.71 -6.33 -7.47
CA LEU A 23 -15.46 -7.10 -6.48
C LEU A 23 -16.71 -7.67 -7.18
N THR A 24 -16.75 -8.99 -7.29
CA THR A 24 -17.88 -9.74 -7.83
C THR A 24 -18.66 -10.33 -6.68
N ILE A 25 -19.95 -10.00 -6.60
CA ILE A 25 -20.89 -10.55 -5.62
C ILE A 25 -21.94 -11.31 -6.42
N GLN A 26 -21.98 -12.61 -6.24
CA GLN A 26 -22.99 -13.48 -6.84
C GLN A 26 -23.95 -13.95 -5.75
N VAL A 27 -25.24 -13.69 -5.93
CA VAL A 27 -26.32 -14.22 -5.08
C VAL A 27 -27.20 -15.10 -5.95
N ASN A 28 -27.11 -16.42 -5.78
CA ASN A 28 -27.71 -17.41 -6.67
C ASN A 28 -27.30 -17.15 -8.14
N ASN A 29 -28.25 -16.71 -8.98
CA ASN A 29 -28.01 -16.45 -10.41
C ASN A 29 -27.77 -14.96 -10.72
N ASN A 30 -27.87 -14.07 -9.73
CA ASN A 30 -27.66 -12.63 -9.93
C ASN A 30 -26.20 -12.29 -9.63
N VAL A 31 -25.54 -11.60 -10.56
CA VAL A 31 -24.15 -11.15 -10.42
C VAL A 31 -24.10 -9.64 -10.41
N GLN A 32 -23.48 -9.09 -9.37
CA GLN A 32 -23.14 -7.68 -9.26
C GLN A 32 -21.63 -7.53 -9.32
N ILE A 33 -21.17 -6.56 -10.11
CA ILE A 33 -19.75 -6.25 -10.26
C ILE A 33 -19.53 -4.79 -9.82
N LEU A 34 -18.62 -4.63 -8.87
CA LEU A 34 -18.19 -3.34 -8.35
C LEU A 34 -16.72 -3.15 -8.69
N GLN A 35 -16.38 -1.99 -9.23
CA GLN A 35 -15.03 -1.61 -9.57
C GLN A 35 -14.50 -0.62 -8.52
N TYR A 36 -13.32 -0.89 -7.98
CA TYR A 36 -12.69 -0.06 -6.97
C TYR A 36 -11.37 0.47 -7.52
N ASN A 37 -11.21 1.79 -7.56
CA ASN A 37 -9.97 2.45 -7.92
C ASN A 37 -9.42 3.19 -6.69
N PHE A 38 -8.28 2.74 -6.20
CA PHE A 38 -7.54 3.40 -5.12
C PHE A 38 -6.38 4.18 -5.73
N THR A 39 -6.29 5.47 -5.44
CA THR A 39 -5.17 6.33 -5.85
C THR A 39 -4.51 6.93 -4.62
N ILE A 40 -3.24 6.63 -4.39
CA ILE A 40 -2.47 7.18 -3.27
C ILE A 40 -2.27 8.67 -3.51
N VAL A 41 -2.79 9.49 -2.59
CA VAL A 41 -2.72 10.95 -2.65
C VAL A 41 -1.48 11.44 -1.93
N ASN A 42 -1.21 10.88 -0.74
CA ASN A 42 -0.07 11.27 0.07
C ASN A 42 0.38 10.11 0.95
N VAL A 43 1.68 10.05 1.24
CA VAL A 43 2.26 9.09 2.19
C VAL A 43 3.16 9.87 3.15
N THR A 44 2.84 9.79 4.42
CA THR A 44 3.60 10.39 5.52
C THR A 44 4.20 9.28 6.38
N PRO A 45 5.15 9.58 7.28
CA PRO A 45 5.70 8.57 8.18
C PRO A 45 4.68 7.86 9.08
N THR A 46 3.49 8.45 9.28
CA THR A 46 2.48 7.93 10.21
C THR A 46 1.16 7.57 9.55
N SER A 47 0.90 8.05 8.33
CA SER A 47 -0.35 7.80 7.63
C SER A 47 -0.21 7.74 6.11
N LEU A 48 -1.08 6.96 5.49
CA LEU A 48 -1.26 6.90 4.04
C LEU A 48 -2.64 7.45 3.71
N VAL A 49 -2.69 8.43 2.82
CA VAL A 49 -3.92 9.04 2.32
C VAL A 49 -4.14 8.57 0.89
N PHE A 50 -5.34 8.09 0.58
CA PHE A 50 -5.72 7.77 -0.79
C PHE A 50 -7.15 8.22 -1.06
N LYS A 51 -7.45 8.33 -2.34
CA LYS A 51 -8.78 8.52 -2.90
C LYS A 51 -9.32 7.17 -3.39
N LEU A 52 -10.50 6.78 -2.94
CA LEU A 52 -11.20 5.59 -3.42
C LEU A 52 -12.41 6.02 -4.25
N THR A 53 -12.45 5.55 -5.49
CA THR A 53 -13.62 5.60 -6.36
C THR A 53 -14.23 4.21 -6.47
N ILE A 54 -15.51 4.07 -6.18
CA ILE A 54 -16.29 2.84 -6.34
C ILE A 54 -17.28 3.08 -7.47
N TYR A 55 -17.24 2.23 -8.50
CA TYR A 55 -18.18 2.25 -9.62
C TYR A 55 -18.98 0.94 -9.66
N ASN A 56 -20.31 1.05 -9.71
CA ASN A 56 -21.20 -0.08 -9.87
C ASN A 56 -21.63 -0.20 -11.33
N SER A 57 -21.13 -1.21 -12.03
CA SER A 57 -21.42 -1.38 -13.45
C SER A 57 -22.88 -1.70 -13.74
N SER A 58 -23.62 -2.22 -12.75
CA SER A 58 -25.01 -2.64 -12.93
C SER A 58 -25.99 -1.46 -12.95
N ASN A 59 -25.64 -0.32 -12.33
CA ASN A 59 -26.54 0.84 -12.26
C ASN A 59 -25.86 2.19 -12.55
N GLY A 60 -24.57 2.18 -12.91
CA GLY A 60 -23.80 3.38 -13.23
C GLY A 60 -23.46 4.27 -12.05
N MET A 61 -23.77 3.85 -10.82
CA MET A 61 -23.45 4.61 -9.61
C MET A 61 -21.94 4.75 -9.47
N SER A 62 -21.49 5.96 -9.12
CA SER A 62 -20.10 6.24 -8.76
C SER A 62 -20.06 6.96 -7.42
N LEU A 63 -19.23 6.47 -6.50
CA LEU A 63 -18.96 7.09 -5.21
C LEU A 63 -17.47 7.36 -5.12
N THR A 64 -17.10 8.51 -4.60
CA THR A 64 -15.69 8.90 -4.44
C THR A 64 -15.49 9.53 -3.08
N PHE A 65 -14.47 9.08 -2.36
CA PHE A 65 -14.09 9.65 -1.08
C PHE A 65 -12.59 9.53 -0.85
N GLU A 66 -12.08 10.40 0.01
CA GLU A 66 -10.70 10.38 0.47
C GLU A 66 -10.66 9.85 1.90
N LYS A 67 -9.63 9.06 2.23
CA LYS A 67 -9.49 8.52 3.57
C LYS A 67 -8.01 8.34 3.92
N ALA A 68 -7.69 8.66 5.18
CA ALA A 68 -6.37 8.48 5.78
C ALA A 68 -6.33 7.19 6.61
N VAL A 69 -5.25 6.43 6.46
CA VAL A 69 -4.99 5.18 7.21
C VAL A 69 -3.76 5.40 8.09
N PRO A 70 -3.84 5.13 9.40
CA PRO A 70 -2.63 5.10 10.22
C PRO A 70 -1.75 3.91 9.82
N LEU A 71 -0.45 4.12 9.75
CA LEU A 71 0.56 3.09 9.45
C LEU A 71 1.05 2.35 10.72
N SER A 72 0.57 2.76 11.91
CA SER A 72 0.92 2.14 13.20
C SER A 72 0.46 0.69 13.34
N GLU A 73 -0.55 0.30 12.56
CA GLU A 73 -0.96 -1.08 12.36
C GLU A 73 -0.73 -1.39 10.88
N PRO A 74 0.29 -2.19 10.52
CA PRO A 74 0.54 -2.56 9.12
C PRO A 74 -0.54 -3.55 8.67
N ALA A 75 -1.76 -3.06 8.56
CA ALA A 75 -2.88 -3.74 7.97
C ALA A 75 -2.60 -3.82 6.47
N PRO A 76 -2.67 -5.01 5.85
CA PRO A 76 -2.42 -5.15 4.43
C PRO A 76 -3.38 -4.26 3.60
N PHE A 77 -2.88 -3.63 2.55
CA PHE A 77 -3.63 -2.67 1.72
C PHE A 77 -4.60 -3.36 0.76
N PRO A 78 -5.79 -2.80 0.47
CA PRO A 78 -6.40 -1.64 1.13
C PRO A 78 -7.18 -2.06 2.39
N TYR A 79 -6.76 -1.54 3.54
CA TYR A 79 -7.43 -1.66 4.85
C TYR A 79 -7.87 -3.05 5.30
N ASN A 80 -7.02 -4.06 5.21
CA ASN A 80 -7.34 -5.39 5.72
C ASN A 80 -8.66 -5.93 5.12
N GLY A 81 -9.01 -5.54 3.89
CA GLY A 81 -10.27 -5.91 3.24
C GLY A 81 -11.51 -5.06 3.60
N SER A 82 -11.45 -4.13 4.56
CA SER A 82 -12.63 -3.33 4.95
C SER A 82 -13.16 -2.38 3.89
N ALA A 83 -12.29 -1.94 2.97
CA ALA A 83 -12.74 -1.19 1.79
C ALA A 83 -13.69 -2.00 0.90
N PHE A 84 -13.64 -3.33 0.99
CA PHE A 84 -14.52 -4.25 0.29
C PHE A 84 -15.59 -4.85 1.19
N GLY A 85 -15.89 -4.25 2.35
CA GLY A 85 -16.92 -4.75 3.27
C GLY A 85 -16.50 -5.95 4.11
N VAL A 86 -15.20 -6.21 4.25
CA VAL A 86 -14.68 -7.29 5.10
C VAL A 86 -14.35 -6.78 6.51
N SER A 87 -14.71 -7.57 7.52
CA SER A 87 -14.48 -7.29 8.95
C SER A 87 -13.82 -8.47 9.66
N ASN A 88 -13.41 -8.28 10.92
CA ASN A 88 -12.82 -9.32 11.78
C ASN A 88 -11.63 -10.05 11.15
N VAL A 89 -10.74 -9.29 10.52
CA VAL A 89 -9.64 -9.87 9.77
C VAL A 89 -8.49 -10.26 10.68
N SER A 90 -8.10 -11.54 10.60
CA SER A 90 -7.10 -12.17 11.44
C SER A 90 -6.06 -12.88 10.59
N TYR A 91 -4.80 -12.78 11.02
CA TYR A 91 -3.69 -13.49 10.38
C TYR A 91 -3.81 -15.00 10.58
N VAL A 92 -3.55 -15.76 9.52
CA VAL A 92 -3.61 -17.24 9.56
C VAL A 92 -2.24 -17.85 9.35
N GLY A 93 -1.46 -17.33 8.40
CA GLY A 93 -0.19 -17.93 8.02
C GLY A 93 0.35 -17.39 6.70
N SER A 94 1.28 -18.13 6.11
CA SER A 94 1.86 -17.84 4.79
C SER A 94 1.90 -19.10 3.94
N ALA A 95 1.68 -18.95 2.63
CA ALA A 95 1.84 -20.02 1.65
C ALA A 95 2.52 -19.46 0.39
N GLY A 96 3.70 -19.98 0.05
CA GLY A 96 4.52 -19.42 -1.02
C GLY A 96 4.85 -17.94 -0.76
N ASN A 97 4.58 -17.08 -1.74
CA ASN A 97 4.75 -15.63 -1.64
C ASN A 97 3.50 -14.88 -1.15
N TYR A 98 2.54 -15.60 -0.57
CA TYR A 98 1.32 -15.01 -0.02
C TYR A 98 1.30 -15.04 1.50
N THR A 99 0.86 -13.94 2.07
CA THR A 99 0.42 -13.83 3.47
C THR A 99 -1.10 -13.99 3.50
N ILE A 100 -1.60 -14.93 4.30
CA ILE A 100 -3.00 -15.34 4.31
C ILE A 100 -3.70 -14.82 5.57
N TYR A 101 -4.88 -14.24 5.37
CA TYR A 101 -5.77 -13.78 6.42
C TYR A 101 -7.16 -14.35 6.23
N ARG A 102 -7.94 -14.41 7.32
CA ARG A 102 -9.37 -14.74 7.30
C ARG A 102 -10.17 -13.58 7.82
N GLY A 103 -11.33 -13.35 7.21
CA GLY A 103 -12.26 -12.30 7.60
C GLY A 103 -13.70 -12.68 7.32
N VAL A 104 -14.59 -11.70 7.47
CA VAL A 104 -16.03 -11.86 7.25
C VAL A 104 -16.53 -10.73 6.35
N PHE A 105 -17.00 -11.08 5.16
CA PHE A 105 -17.71 -10.16 4.27
C PHE A 105 -19.18 -10.03 4.69
N GLY A 106 -19.66 -8.80 4.83
CA GLY A 106 -21.05 -8.51 5.21
C GLY A 106 -21.91 -8.13 4.00
N LEU A 107 -23.06 -8.80 3.83
CA LEU A 107 -24.04 -8.48 2.80
C LEU A 107 -25.47 -8.59 3.36
N ASN A 108 -26.17 -7.47 3.53
CA ASN A 108 -27.56 -7.43 4.01
C ASN A 108 -27.81 -8.26 5.28
N GLY A 109 -26.87 -8.24 6.23
CA GLY A 109 -26.94 -9.03 7.47
C GLY A 109 -26.36 -10.44 7.36
N LEU A 110 -26.16 -10.98 6.15
CA LEU A 110 -25.43 -12.23 5.93
C LEU A 110 -23.93 -12.02 6.15
N LYS A 111 -23.30 -13.01 6.79
CA LYS A 111 -21.87 -13.04 7.07
C LYS A 111 -21.22 -14.15 6.27
N VAL A 112 -20.46 -13.79 5.25
CA VAL A 112 -19.75 -14.74 4.38
C VAL A 112 -18.29 -14.83 4.84
N PRO A 113 -17.81 -15.98 5.34
CA PRO A 113 -16.41 -16.16 5.65
C PRO A 113 -15.56 -16.02 4.39
N VAL A 114 -14.48 -15.24 4.45
CA VAL A 114 -13.57 -15.00 3.33
C VAL A 114 -12.13 -15.31 3.71
N THR A 115 -11.35 -15.75 2.74
CA THR A 115 -9.90 -15.88 2.83
C THR A 115 -9.25 -14.84 1.93
N LEU A 116 -8.34 -14.05 2.49
CA LEU A 116 -7.64 -12.96 1.81
C LEU A 116 -6.18 -13.33 1.59
N TYR A 117 -5.67 -13.07 0.39
CA TYR A 117 -4.32 -13.38 -0.04
C TYR A 117 -3.58 -12.09 -0.37
N PHE A 118 -2.54 -11.80 0.40
CA PHE A 118 -1.72 -10.61 0.23
C PHE A 118 -0.33 -10.98 -0.26
N ARG A 119 0.21 -10.20 -1.19
CA ARG A 119 1.60 -10.27 -1.63
C ARG A 119 2.22 -8.90 -1.42
N ASP A 120 3.36 -8.85 -0.73
CA ASP A 120 4.05 -7.59 -0.42
C ASP A 120 3.12 -6.55 0.22
N GLY A 121 2.26 -7.01 1.13
CA GLY A 121 1.28 -6.15 1.82
C GLY A 121 0.12 -5.65 0.95
N ILE A 122 0.02 -6.02 -0.32
CA ILE A 122 -1.06 -5.64 -1.24
C ILE A 122 -2.03 -6.82 -1.41
N LEU A 123 -3.33 -6.55 -1.34
CA LEU A 123 -4.37 -7.55 -1.59
C LEU A 123 -4.26 -7.99 -3.04
N MET A 124 -4.05 -9.28 -3.27
CA MET A 124 -4.07 -9.83 -4.62
C MET A 124 -5.47 -10.32 -4.95
N ASN A 125 -6.08 -11.07 -4.03
CA ASN A 125 -7.46 -11.45 -4.10
C ASN A 125 -8.03 -11.82 -2.72
N TYR A 126 -9.35 -11.88 -2.62
CA TYR A 126 -10.02 -12.67 -1.59
C TYR A 126 -11.23 -13.38 -2.18
N THR A 127 -11.60 -14.51 -1.57
CA THR A 127 -12.78 -15.27 -1.96
C THR A 127 -13.51 -15.83 -0.75
N GLY A 128 -14.83 -15.99 -0.88
CA GLY A 128 -15.68 -16.64 0.09
C GLY A 128 -16.98 -17.14 -0.52
N SER A 129 -17.57 -18.14 0.11
CA SER A 129 -18.85 -18.70 -0.31
C SER A 129 -19.64 -19.15 0.92
N TYR A 130 -20.89 -18.72 1.03
CA TYR A 130 -21.78 -19.11 2.11
C TYR A 130 -23.24 -18.94 1.68
N GLU A 131 -24.08 -19.95 1.94
CA GLU A 131 -25.54 -19.93 1.70
C GLU A 131 -25.97 -19.32 0.34
N GLY A 132 -25.40 -19.82 -0.76
CA GLY A 132 -25.75 -19.37 -2.13
C GLY A 132 -25.18 -18.00 -2.51
N VAL A 133 -24.41 -17.36 -1.63
CA VAL A 133 -23.63 -16.16 -1.91
C VAL A 133 -22.18 -16.55 -2.17
N LYS A 134 -21.62 -16.06 -3.27
CA LYS A 134 -20.19 -16.11 -3.57
C LYS A 134 -19.68 -14.68 -3.69
N VAL A 135 -18.53 -14.43 -3.09
CA VAL A 135 -17.85 -13.13 -3.17
C VAL A 135 -16.40 -13.35 -3.57
N ASP A 136 -15.94 -12.54 -4.50
CA ASP A 136 -14.58 -12.58 -4.99
C ASP A 136 -14.11 -11.15 -5.27
N ALA A 137 -13.00 -10.74 -4.66
CA ALA A 137 -12.31 -9.52 -5.04
C ALA A 137 -10.96 -9.85 -5.63
N GLN A 138 -10.60 -9.20 -6.72
CA GLN A 138 -9.34 -9.44 -7.42
C GLN A 138 -8.71 -8.13 -7.86
N LEU A 139 -7.40 -8.02 -7.66
CA LEU A 139 -6.58 -6.98 -8.23
C LEU A 139 -6.45 -7.22 -9.74
N GLN A 140 -6.92 -6.26 -10.53
CA GLN A 140 -6.93 -6.34 -11.99
C GLN A 140 -5.72 -5.63 -12.59
N ALA A 141 -5.36 -4.48 -12.03
CA ALA A 141 -4.23 -3.68 -12.49
C ALA A 141 -3.68 -2.83 -11.34
N LEU A 142 -2.40 -2.52 -11.41
CA LEU A 142 -1.75 -1.62 -10.47
C LEU A 142 -0.63 -0.84 -11.17
N GLN A 143 -0.34 0.33 -10.65
CA GLN A 143 0.88 1.08 -10.95
C GLN A 143 1.45 1.60 -9.63
N VAL A 144 2.66 1.16 -9.29
CA VAL A 144 3.42 1.75 -8.18
C VAL A 144 4.41 2.74 -8.78
N VAL A 145 4.32 4.00 -8.38
CA VAL A 145 5.30 5.00 -8.77
C VAL A 145 6.57 4.74 -7.95
N PRO A 146 7.75 4.55 -8.59
CA PRO A 146 8.99 4.34 -7.84
C PRO A 146 9.25 5.52 -6.92
N THR A 147 9.61 5.25 -5.66
CA THR A 147 10.22 6.26 -4.81
C THR A 147 11.47 6.76 -5.52
N LYS A 148 11.52 8.05 -5.89
CA LYS A 148 12.81 8.68 -6.21
C LYS A 148 13.67 8.42 -4.99
N ALA A 149 14.69 7.57 -5.12
CA ALA A 149 15.72 7.48 -4.11
C ALA A 149 16.24 8.90 -3.91
N SER A 150 15.99 9.49 -2.75
CA SER A 150 16.66 10.69 -2.30
C SER A 150 18.12 10.29 -2.05
N GLY A 151 18.86 10.05 -3.13
CA GLY A 151 20.31 10.11 -3.10
C GLY A 151 20.72 11.52 -2.72
N PRO A 152 21.91 11.70 -2.11
CA PRO A 152 22.39 13.03 -1.76
C PRO A 152 22.30 13.92 -3.00
N GLU A 153 21.65 15.08 -2.86
CA GLU A 153 21.57 16.05 -3.95
C GLU A 153 22.98 16.29 -4.51
N PRO A 154 23.17 16.39 -5.83
CA PRO A 154 24.48 16.63 -6.41
C PRO A 154 25.21 17.83 -5.76
N GLY A 155 24.45 18.83 -5.29
CA GLY A 155 24.97 19.98 -4.53
C GLY A 155 25.59 19.62 -3.18
N ALA A 156 25.06 18.63 -2.46
CA ALA A 156 25.61 18.20 -1.17
C ALA A 156 26.97 17.51 -1.32
N LEU A 157 27.17 16.74 -2.38
CA LEU A 157 28.47 16.11 -2.69
C LEU A 157 29.52 17.16 -3.11
N ILE A 158 29.10 18.21 -3.84
CA ILE A 158 29.99 19.32 -4.21
C ILE A 158 30.45 20.08 -2.96
N ILE A 159 29.56 20.34 -2.01
CA ILE A 159 29.91 21.04 -0.75
C ILE A 159 30.94 20.24 0.05
N VAL A 160 30.75 18.92 0.17
CA VAL A 160 31.70 18.05 0.89
C VAL A 160 33.07 18.01 0.19
N LEU A 161 33.10 17.90 -1.14
CA LEU A 161 34.34 17.91 -1.93
C LEU A 161 35.11 19.24 -1.79
N VAL A 162 34.40 20.38 -1.85
CA VAL A 162 35.00 21.71 -1.68
C VAL A 162 35.57 21.86 -0.27
N MET A 163 34.86 21.38 0.75
CA MET A 163 35.30 21.47 2.14
C MET A 163 36.56 20.62 2.40
N VAL A 164 36.63 19.40 1.85
CA VAL A 164 37.84 18.55 1.95
C VAL A 164 39.03 19.19 1.23
N ALA A 165 38.82 19.75 0.04
CA ALA A 165 39.87 20.45 -0.70
C ALA A 165 40.39 21.67 0.07
N ALA A 166 39.50 22.47 0.67
CA ALA A 166 39.88 23.63 1.48
C ALA A 166 40.71 23.23 2.72
N ILE A 167 40.34 22.15 3.40
CA ILE A 167 41.11 21.62 4.54
C ILE A 167 42.49 21.13 4.11
N ALA A 168 42.59 20.41 2.98
CA ALA A 168 43.86 19.93 2.45
C ALA A 168 44.79 21.08 2.06
N ILE A 169 44.26 22.13 1.42
CA ILE A 169 45.01 23.35 1.09
C ILE A 169 45.46 24.07 2.36
N GLY A 170 44.57 24.25 3.35
CA GLY A 170 44.89 24.87 4.62
C GLY A 170 46.00 24.13 5.38
N ALA A 171 45.93 22.80 5.44
CA ALA A 171 46.97 21.97 6.05
C ALA A 171 48.32 22.09 5.31
N ALA A 172 48.33 22.09 3.99
CA ALA A 172 49.55 22.26 3.20
C ALA A 172 50.22 23.63 3.42
N VAL A 173 49.42 24.69 3.57
CA VAL A 173 49.91 26.04 3.89
C VAL A 173 50.51 26.08 5.31
N LEU A 174 49.83 25.51 6.30
CA LEU A 174 50.32 25.45 7.68
C LEU A 174 51.65 24.67 7.80
N ILE A 175 51.77 23.54 7.09
CA ILE A 175 53.01 22.75 7.05
C ILE A 175 54.18 23.54 6.43
N LYS A 176 53.90 24.36 5.40
CA LYS A 176 54.93 25.23 4.80
C LYS A 176 55.37 26.34 5.73
N ILE A 177 54.45 26.96 6.47
CA ILE A 177 54.77 28.06 7.40
C ILE A 177 55.52 27.52 8.63
N GLY A 178 55.15 26.36 9.16
CA GLY A 178 55.85 25.76 10.31
C GLY A 178 57.25 25.21 10.02
N LYS A 179 57.71 25.28 8.76
CA LYS A 179 59.07 24.91 8.32
C LYS A 179 59.97 26.11 8.05
N ILE A 180 59.44 27.34 8.11
CA ILE A 180 60.19 28.62 8.03
C ILE A 180 60.53 29.05 9.45
#